data_AF-A0A8T5LPD6-F1
#
_entry.id   AF-A0A8T5LPD6-F1
#
_cell.length_a   1.000
_cell.length_b   1.000
_cell.length_c   1.000
_cell.angle_alpha   90.00
_cell.angle_beta   90.00
_cell.angle_gamma   90.00
#
_symmetry.space_group_name_H-M   'P 1'
#
loop_
_entity.id
_entity.type
_entity.pdbx_description
1 polymer ?
#
loop_
_entity_poly.entity_id
_entity_poly.type
_entity_poly.pdbx_seq_one_letter_code
_entity_poly.pdbx_strand_id
1 'polypeptide(L)'
;MKKIIISIPAYNEEKTIGRVIKEIKEVLAGFSYDYSFLVLDDGSTDNTIAVAKAAGARVYSNKRNKGLAETFREEMRQCIKLKADIIVHTDADGQYDPTGIPVMIEKVLSGYDLVLGSRFKGRIQHMPFMKWLGNVAFSIVLSQLTRRKLTDTTTGFRAFTRDVASEIEYINTFTYTQEQIIKAAKQGFRI
;
A
#
# COMPACT_ATOMS: atom_id res chain seq x y z
N MET A 1 -5.47 21.67 -1.67
CA MET A 1 -4.96 20.45 -2.36
C MET A 1 -5.16 19.27 -1.42
N LYS A 2 -5.42 18.07 -1.94
CA LYS A 2 -5.54 16.86 -1.11
C LYS A 2 -4.15 16.41 -0.69
N LYS A 3 -3.96 16.13 0.60
CA LYS A 3 -2.69 15.65 1.14
C LYS A 3 -2.55 14.14 0.91
N ILE A 4 -1.49 13.73 0.23
CA ILE A 4 -1.20 12.33 -0.10
C ILE A 4 -0.07 11.83 0.78
N ILE A 5 -0.24 10.64 1.36
CA ILE A 5 0.85 9.95 2.06
C ILE A 5 1.17 8.67 1.34
N ILE A 6 2.41 8.54 0.90
CA ILE A 6 2.98 7.31 0.35
C ILE A 6 3.56 6.53 1.50
N SER A 7 2.91 5.44 1.82
CA SER A 7 3.17 4.64 3.00
C SER A 7 3.86 3.34 2.64
N ILE A 8 4.99 3.09 3.31
CA ILE A 8 5.90 2.00 2.98
C ILE A 8 6.27 1.25 4.28
N PRO A 9 5.80 0.02 4.49
CA PRO A 9 6.28 -0.83 5.57
C PRO A 9 7.69 -1.34 5.20
N ALA A 10 8.59 -1.39 6.17
CA ALA A 10 9.97 -1.84 5.94
C ALA A 10 10.48 -2.71 7.09
N TYR A 11 11.22 -3.77 6.76
CA TYR A 11 11.94 -4.59 7.72
C TYR A 11 13.21 -5.15 7.08
N ASN A 12 14.37 -4.61 7.45
CA ASN A 12 15.68 -4.92 6.89
C ASN A 12 15.79 -4.72 5.35
N GLU A 13 15.43 -3.52 4.90
CA GLU A 13 15.34 -3.10 3.50
C GLU A 13 16.36 -1.99 3.16
N GLU A 14 17.52 -1.96 3.83
CA GLU A 14 18.53 -0.89 3.64
C GLU A 14 19.02 -0.75 2.19
N LYS A 15 18.97 -1.85 1.42
CA LYS A 15 19.47 -1.91 0.03
C LYS A 15 18.46 -1.38 -0.98
N THR A 16 17.18 -1.34 -0.63
CA THR A 16 16.05 -1.17 -1.56
C THR A 16 15.27 0.11 -1.26
N ILE A 17 15.02 0.42 0.01
CA ILE A 17 14.11 1.51 0.42
C ILE A 17 14.50 2.89 -0.15
N GLY A 18 15.80 3.21 -0.17
CA GLY A 18 16.27 4.49 -0.70
C GLY A 18 16.03 4.64 -2.19
N ARG A 19 16.23 3.54 -2.95
CA ARG A 19 15.95 3.49 -4.38
C ARG A 19 14.45 3.60 -4.65
N VAL A 20 13.62 2.85 -3.93
CA VAL A 20 12.15 2.89 -4.09
C VAL A 20 11.61 4.30 -3.89
N ILE A 21 12.01 4.99 -2.80
CA ILE A 21 11.59 6.37 -2.56
C ILE A 21 12.03 7.30 -3.69
N LYS A 22 13.26 7.13 -4.20
CA LYS A 22 13.79 7.93 -5.31
C LYS A 22 13.00 7.72 -6.60
N GLU A 23 12.74 6.47 -6.99
CA GLU A 23 11.98 6.14 -8.20
C GLU A 23 10.55 6.69 -8.12
N ILE A 24 9.90 6.62 -6.95
CA ILE A 24 8.59 7.22 -6.74
C ILE A 24 8.63 8.74 -6.91
N LYS A 25 9.65 9.42 -6.36
CA LYS A 25 9.82 10.87 -6.55
C LYS A 25 10.00 11.25 -8.02
N GLU A 26 10.79 10.47 -8.77
CA GLU A 26 11.02 10.69 -10.20
C GLU A 26 9.71 10.57 -10.99
N VAL A 27 8.89 9.55 -10.73
CA VAL A 27 7.57 9.40 -11.35
C VAL A 27 6.64 10.56 -10.98
N LEU A 28 6.67 11.01 -9.73
CA LEU A 28 5.78 12.08 -9.25
C LEU A 28 6.27 13.50 -9.58
N ALA A 29 7.49 13.68 -10.10
CA ALA A 29 8.07 14.99 -10.39
C ALA A 29 7.24 15.80 -11.42
N GLY A 30 6.52 15.12 -12.31
CA GLY A 30 5.63 15.74 -13.29
C GLY A 30 4.23 16.12 -12.77
N PHE A 31 3.91 15.78 -11.52
CA PHE A 31 2.57 15.95 -10.95
C PHE A 31 2.57 17.01 -9.85
N SER A 32 1.55 17.87 -9.85
CA SER A 32 1.36 18.88 -8.80
C SER A 32 0.59 18.31 -7.61
N TYR A 33 1.12 17.25 -6.99
CA TYR A 33 0.55 16.64 -5.79
C TYR A 33 1.20 17.20 -4.52
N ASP A 34 0.40 17.40 -3.47
CA ASP A 34 0.91 17.60 -2.10
C ASP A 34 1.12 16.21 -1.48
N TYR A 35 2.34 15.68 -1.57
CA TYR A 35 2.65 14.33 -1.11
C TYR A 35 3.83 14.29 -0.13
N SER A 36 3.82 13.29 0.74
CA SER A 36 4.92 13.01 1.67
C SER A 36 5.09 11.49 1.85
N PHE A 37 6.29 11.07 2.24
CA PHE A 37 6.58 9.67 2.50
C PHE A 37 6.49 9.36 4.00
N LEU A 38 5.81 8.27 4.32
CA LEU A 38 5.79 7.64 5.63
C LEU A 38 6.39 6.25 5.51
N VAL A 39 7.50 6.01 6.19
CA VAL A 39 8.06 4.66 6.34
C VAL A 39 7.71 4.17 7.74
N LEU A 40 7.07 3.02 7.81
CA LEU A 40 6.87 2.32 9.06
C LEU A 40 7.85 1.15 9.15
N ASP A 41 8.89 1.35 9.93
CA ASP A 41 9.92 0.37 10.22
C ASP A 41 9.43 -0.65 11.27
N ASP A 42 9.43 -1.93 10.93
CA ASP A 42 9.00 -3.00 11.83
C ASP A 42 10.18 -3.52 12.69
N GLY A 43 10.98 -2.61 13.23
CA GLY A 43 12.12 -2.94 14.08
C GLY A 43 13.30 -3.53 13.33
N SER A 44 13.72 -2.87 12.24
CA SER A 44 14.90 -3.29 11.49
C SER A 44 16.17 -3.22 12.34
N THR A 45 17.12 -4.11 12.03
CA THR A 45 18.43 -4.20 12.69
C THR A 45 19.56 -3.66 11.80
N ASP A 46 19.26 -3.29 10.56
CA ASP A 46 20.17 -2.74 9.56
C ASP A 46 20.01 -1.21 9.41
N ASN A 47 20.55 -0.63 8.33
CA ASN A 47 20.49 0.82 8.11
C ASN A 47 19.16 1.31 7.50
N THR A 48 18.09 0.51 7.45
CA THR A 48 16.80 0.87 6.83
C THR A 48 16.29 2.23 7.28
N ILE A 49 16.30 2.50 8.59
CA ILE A 49 15.82 3.77 9.16
C ILE A 49 16.65 4.95 8.67
N ALA A 50 17.98 4.81 8.63
CA ALA A 50 18.89 5.87 8.21
C ALA A 50 18.73 6.18 6.72
N VAL A 51 18.65 5.14 5.88
CA VAL A 51 18.47 5.26 4.43
C VAL A 51 17.12 5.90 4.10
N ALA A 52 16.04 5.49 4.76
CA ALA A 52 14.70 6.07 4.58
C ALA A 52 14.66 7.57 4.94
N LYS A 53 15.26 7.96 6.07
CA LYS A 53 15.37 9.37 6.48
C LYS A 53 16.18 10.19 5.49
N ALA A 54 17.33 9.67 5.05
CA ALA A 54 18.18 10.33 4.06
C ALA A 54 17.46 10.50 2.71
N ALA A 55 16.58 9.55 2.34
CA ALA A 55 15.72 9.65 1.18
C ALA A 55 14.54 10.63 1.37
N GLY A 56 14.38 11.26 2.54
CA GLY A 56 13.37 12.28 2.81
C GLY A 56 12.03 11.73 3.30
N ALA A 57 11.99 10.49 3.81
CA ALA A 57 10.79 9.94 4.44
C ALA A 57 10.71 10.28 5.93
N ARG A 58 9.49 10.47 6.41
CA ARG A 58 9.19 10.44 7.85
C ARG A 58 9.18 8.98 8.29
N VAL A 59 9.96 8.64 9.31
CA VAL A 59 10.08 7.26 9.78
C VAL A 59 9.47 7.10 11.18
N TYR A 60 8.62 6.10 11.34
CA TYR A 60 8.18 5.57 12.64
C TYR A 60 8.72 4.15 12.76
N SER A 61 9.26 3.79 13.93
CA SER A 61 9.91 2.49 14.13
C SER A 61 9.31 1.76 15.33
N ASN A 62 8.97 0.49 15.12
CA ASN A 62 8.63 -0.45 16.19
C ASN A 62 9.89 -0.88 16.94
N LYS A 63 9.78 -1.09 18.26
CA LYS A 63 10.91 -1.59 19.08
C LYS A 63 11.39 -3.00 18.71
N ARG A 64 10.54 -3.78 18.06
CA ARG A 64 10.76 -5.17 17.61
C ARG A 64 9.84 -5.46 16.45
N ASN A 65 10.16 -6.49 15.66
CA ASN A 65 9.27 -7.01 14.63
C ASN A 65 7.94 -7.47 15.22
N LYS A 66 6.84 -6.90 14.72
CA LYS A 66 5.45 -7.22 15.10
C LYS A 66 4.70 -7.91 13.97
N GLY A 67 5.29 -8.01 12.78
CA GLY A 67 4.67 -8.56 11.59
C GLY A 67 3.92 -7.51 10.78
N LEU A 68 3.66 -7.88 9.51
CA LEU A 68 3.14 -6.96 8.50
C LEU A 68 1.77 -6.37 8.85
N ALA A 69 0.83 -7.16 9.39
CA ALA A 69 -0.50 -6.65 9.71
C ALA A 69 -0.48 -5.63 10.87
N GLU A 70 0.31 -5.87 11.92
CA GLU A 70 0.45 -4.92 13.02
C GLU A 70 1.16 -3.63 12.57
N THR A 71 2.17 -3.79 11.71
CA THR A 71 2.82 -2.68 11.03
C THR A 71 1.79 -1.88 10.24
N PHE A 72 1.04 -2.52 9.34
CA PHE A 72 0.00 -1.85 8.57
C PHE A 72 -1.05 -1.11 9.42
N ARG A 73 -1.50 -1.68 10.56
CA ARG A 73 -2.40 -0.98 11.48
C ARG A 73 -1.80 0.30 12.04
N GLU A 74 -0.57 0.22 12.53
CA GLU A 74 0.11 1.41 13.07
C GLU A 74 0.35 2.44 11.97
N GLU A 75 0.62 1.98 10.76
CA GLU A 75 0.81 2.81 9.58
C GLU A 75 -0.45 3.63 9.27
N MET A 76 -1.63 2.98 9.28
CA MET A 76 -2.91 3.67 9.09
C MET A 76 -3.15 4.72 10.18
N ARG A 77 -2.85 4.39 11.45
CA ARG A 77 -2.96 5.37 12.55
C ARG A 77 -2.06 6.58 12.33
N GLN A 78 -0.83 6.36 11.89
CA GLN A 78 0.10 7.46 11.62
C GLN A 78 -0.34 8.28 10.41
N CYS A 79 -0.84 7.66 9.34
CA CYS A 79 -1.40 8.38 8.18
C CYS A 79 -2.57 9.29 8.59
N ILE A 80 -3.49 8.78 9.41
CA ILE A 80 -4.64 9.54 9.93
C ILE A 80 -4.15 10.71 10.80
N LYS A 81 -3.21 10.47 11.73
CA LYS A 81 -2.60 11.53 12.56
C LYS A 81 -1.94 12.62 11.72
N LEU A 82 -1.32 12.25 10.60
CA LEU A 82 -0.69 13.16 9.66
C LEU A 82 -1.69 13.86 8.72
N LYS A 83 -3.00 13.62 8.90
CA LYS A 83 -4.08 14.20 8.10
C LYS A 83 -3.95 13.85 6.61
N ALA A 84 -3.56 12.60 6.28
CA ALA A 84 -3.63 12.10 4.91
C ALA A 84 -5.07 12.15 4.40
N ASP A 85 -5.33 12.75 3.25
CA ASP A 85 -6.63 12.61 2.57
C ASP A 85 -6.66 11.36 1.67
N ILE A 86 -5.51 11.02 1.09
CA ILE A 86 -5.28 9.82 0.28
C ILE A 86 -4.02 9.12 0.80
N ILE A 87 -4.10 7.80 0.93
CA ILE A 87 -2.96 6.96 1.31
C ILE A 87 -2.65 6.05 0.12
N VAL A 88 -1.38 6.02 -0.28
CA VAL A 88 -0.85 5.07 -1.26
C VAL A 88 0.05 4.10 -0.51
N HIS A 89 -0.35 2.85 -0.38
CA HIS A 89 0.44 1.80 0.24
C HIS A 89 1.25 1.04 -0.82
N THR A 90 2.54 0.81 -0.58
CA THR A 90 3.45 0.04 -1.45
C THR A 90 4.55 -0.62 -0.63
N ASP A 91 5.24 -1.61 -1.19
CA ASP A 91 6.28 -2.39 -0.50
C ASP A 91 7.67 -1.75 -0.67
N ALA A 92 8.57 -2.00 0.31
CA ALA A 92 9.93 -1.46 0.33
C ALA A 92 10.93 -2.19 -0.60
N ASP A 93 10.57 -3.37 -1.11
CA ASP A 93 11.46 -4.23 -1.90
C ASP A 93 11.60 -3.82 -3.39
N GLY A 94 10.72 -2.94 -3.86
CA GLY A 94 10.68 -2.44 -5.23
C GLY A 94 10.05 -3.40 -6.24
N GLN A 95 9.18 -4.33 -5.81
CA GLN A 95 8.45 -5.23 -6.72
C GLN A 95 7.33 -4.53 -7.52
N TYR A 96 6.82 -3.39 -7.02
CA TYR A 96 5.78 -2.64 -7.73
C TYR A 96 6.38 -1.56 -8.61
N ASP A 97 5.83 -1.41 -9.81
CA ASP A 97 6.14 -0.33 -10.74
C ASP A 97 5.57 1.00 -10.21
N PRO A 98 6.41 1.99 -9.86
CA PRO A 98 5.96 3.28 -9.32
C PRO A 98 5.08 4.08 -10.29
N THR A 99 5.12 3.80 -11.60
CA THR A 99 4.27 4.47 -12.60
C THR A 99 2.78 4.20 -12.39
N GLY A 100 2.43 3.18 -11.61
CA GLY A 100 1.04 2.95 -11.18
C GLY A 100 0.53 3.97 -10.16
N ILE A 101 1.41 4.63 -9.39
CA ILE A 101 1.01 5.53 -8.30
C ILE A 101 0.13 6.69 -8.78
N PRO A 102 0.53 7.49 -9.81
CA PRO A 102 -0.33 8.54 -10.33
C PRO A 102 -1.70 8.03 -10.79
N VAL A 103 -1.73 6.89 -11.49
CA VAL A 103 -2.98 6.30 -11.98
C VAL A 103 -3.92 5.96 -10.84
N MET A 104 -3.40 5.38 -9.75
CA MET A 104 -4.21 5.07 -8.57
C MET A 104 -4.70 6.32 -7.85
N ILE A 105 -3.86 7.34 -7.71
CA ILE A 105 -4.23 8.64 -7.11
C ILE A 105 -5.39 9.26 -7.90
N GLU A 106 -5.28 9.34 -9.22
CA GLU A 106 -6.33 9.91 -10.08
C GLU A 106 -7.64 9.11 -9.98
N LYS A 107 -7.57 7.79 -9.83
CA LYS A 107 -8.77 6.97 -9.59
C LYS A 107 -9.43 7.32 -8.26
N VAL A 108 -8.66 7.50 -7.19
CA VAL A 108 -9.21 7.94 -5.91
C VAL A 108 -9.83 9.34 -6.03
N LEU A 109 -9.15 10.27 -6.69
CA LEU A 109 -9.66 11.62 -6.94
C LEU A 109 -10.96 11.61 -7.79
N SER A 110 -11.14 10.64 -8.67
CA SER A 110 -12.37 10.43 -9.45
C SER A 110 -13.55 9.83 -8.66
N GLY A 111 -13.37 9.59 -7.35
CA GLY A 111 -14.42 9.11 -6.45
C GLY A 111 -14.41 7.60 -6.21
N TYR A 112 -13.28 6.92 -6.44
CA TYR A 112 -13.06 5.59 -5.87
C TYR A 112 -12.51 5.72 -4.44
N ASP A 113 -12.95 4.86 -3.55
CA ASP A 113 -12.53 4.87 -2.16
C ASP A 113 -11.33 3.96 -1.91
N LEU A 114 -11.25 2.86 -2.66
CA LEU A 114 -10.15 1.89 -2.63
C LEU A 114 -9.79 1.48 -4.05
N VAL A 115 -8.51 1.57 -4.39
CA VAL A 115 -7.95 1.19 -5.70
C VAL A 115 -6.85 0.18 -5.46
N LEU A 116 -6.95 -0.96 -6.13
CA LEU A 116 -5.97 -2.05 -6.04
C LEU A 116 -5.03 -2.03 -7.26
N GLY A 117 -3.73 -1.98 -7.00
CA GLY A 117 -2.70 -2.23 -7.99
C GLY A 117 -2.70 -3.71 -8.39
N SER A 118 -2.69 -4.02 -9.69
CA SER A 118 -2.78 -5.39 -10.17
C SER A 118 -1.50 -5.82 -10.85
N ARG A 119 -0.85 -6.86 -10.31
CA ARG A 119 0.33 -7.48 -10.95
C ARG A 119 -0.01 -8.13 -12.29
N PHE A 120 -1.29 -8.43 -12.53
CA PHE A 120 -1.76 -9.12 -13.75
C PHE A 120 -2.21 -8.18 -14.88
N LYS A 121 -2.33 -6.87 -14.61
CA LYS A 121 -2.66 -5.88 -15.65
C LYS A 121 -1.42 -5.22 -16.28
N GLY A 122 -0.22 -5.56 -15.79
CA GLY A 122 1.06 -5.07 -16.30
C GLY A 122 2.04 -6.20 -16.62
N ARG A 123 3.35 -5.93 -16.55
CA ARG A 123 4.38 -6.96 -16.70
C ARG A 123 4.53 -7.76 -15.41
N ILE A 124 4.13 -9.04 -15.44
CA ILE A 124 4.37 -9.96 -14.32
C ILE A 124 5.88 -10.22 -14.23
N GLN A 125 6.55 -9.75 -13.17
CA GLN A 125 7.83 -10.33 -12.78
C GLN A 125 7.57 -11.74 -12.21
N HIS A 126 8.20 -12.74 -12.85
CA HIS A 126 8.21 -14.18 -12.50
C HIS A 126 7.41 -14.60 -11.25
N MET A 127 6.12 -14.90 -11.42
CA MET A 127 5.30 -15.52 -10.39
C MET A 127 5.23 -17.05 -10.64
N PRO A 128 5.54 -17.91 -9.66
CA PRO A 128 5.38 -19.35 -9.79
C PRO A 128 3.94 -19.71 -10.19
N PHE A 129 3.77 -20.63 -11.15
CA PHE A 129 2.47 -20.98 -11.72
C PHE A 129 1.41 -21.35 -10.66
N MET A 130 1.78 -22.11 -9.64
CA MET A 130 0.86 -22.47 -8.55
C MET A 130 0.41 -21.25 -7.72
N LYS A 131 1.31 -20.29 -7.49
CA LYS A 131 0.95 -19.02 -6.82
C LYS A 131 0.04 -18.18 -7.69
N TRP A 132 0.30 -18.16 -9.00
CA TRP A 132 -0.55 -17.47 -9.97
C TRP A 132 -1.97 -18.05 -9.98
N LEU A 133 -2.10 -19.37 -10.11
CA LEU A 133 -3.39 -20.06 -10.11
C LEU A 133 -4.17 -19.81 -8.81
N GLY A 134 -3.49 -19.89 -7.67
CA GLY A 134 -4.06 -19.55 -6.37
C GLY A 134 -4.58 -18.12 -6.33
N ASN A 135 -3.78 -17.14 -6.74
CA ASN A 135 -4.19 -15.73 -6.76
C ASN A 135 -5.39 -15.47 -7.68
N VAL A 136 -5.45 -16.12 -8.84
CA VAL A 136 -6.59 -16.02 -9.76
C VAL A 136 -7.85 -16.62 -9.12
N ALA A 137 -7.75 -17.83 -8.55
CA ALA A 137 -8.88 -18.49 -7.88
C ALA A 137 -9.42 -17.64 -6.72
N PHE A 138 -8.54 -17.10 -5.86
CA PHE A 138 -8.93 -16.20 -4.78
C PHE A 138 -9.57 -14.91 -5.28
N SER A 139 -9.07 -14.35 -6.38
CA SER A 139 -9.65 -13.14 -6.99
C SER A 139 -11.06 -13.38 -7.53
N ILE A 140 -11.34 -14.56 -8.09
CA ILE A 140 -12.69 -14.96 -8.53
C ILE A 140 -13.63 -15.07 -7.33
N VAL A 141 -13.23 -15.79 -6.28
CA VAL A 141 -14.07 -15.97 -5.08
C VAL A 141 -14.40 -14.62 -4.43
N LEU A 142 -13.40 -13.76 -4.24
CA LEU A 142 -13.62 -12.44 -3.66
C LEU A 142 -14.43 -11.52 -4.57
N SER A 143 -14.25 -11.61 -5.89
CA SER A 143 -15.08 -10.87 -6.84
C SER A 143 -16.56 -11.24 -6.72
N GLN A 144 -16.84 -12.55 -6.57
CA GLN A 144 -18.21 -13.05 -6.38
C GLN A 144 -18.79 -12.60 -5.03
N LEU A 145 -18.03 -12.74 -3.94
CA LEU A 145 -18.46 -12.35 -2.60
C LEU A 145 -18.73 -10.84 -2.47
N THR A 146 -17.89 -10.01 -3.08
CA THR A 146 -18.00 -8.54 -3.01
C THR A 146 -18.86 -7.95 -4.11
N ARG A 147 -19.24 -8.74 -5.12
CA ARG A 147 -19.90 -8.29 -6.36
C ARG A 147 -19.10 -7.18 -7.08
N ARG A 148 -17.75 -7.24 -6.99
CA ARG A 148 -16.82 -6.31 -7.65
C ARG A 148 -15.91 -7.07 -8.61
N LYS A 149 -15.42 -6.43 -9.66
CA LYS A 149 -14.45 -7.02 -10.60
C LYS A 149 -13.03 -6.82 -10.06
N LEU A 150 -12.53 -7.78 -9.28
CA LEU A 150 -11.20 -7.73 -8.67
C LEU A 150 -10.24 -8.63 -9.44
N THR A 151 -9.09 -8.09 -9.82
CA THR A 151 -8.08 -8.87 -10.57
C THR A 151 -6.94 -9.39 -9.72
N ASP A 152 -6.57 -8.67 -8.65
CA ASP A 152 -5.50 -9.08 -7.73
C ASP A 152 -5.89 -8.67 -6.31
N THR A 153 -6.27 -9.64 -5.48
CA THR A 153 -6.77 -9.41 -4.12
C THR A 153 -5.73 -9.56 -3.04
N THR A 154 -4.54 -10.07 -3.39
CA THR A 154 -3.42 -10.30 -2.47
C THR A 154 -2.34 -9.23 -2.58
N THR A 155 -2.50 -8.27 -3.48
CA THR A 155 -1.62 -7.11 -3.66
C THR A 155 -1.55 -6.23 -2.41
N GLY A 156 -0.34 -5.81 -2.06
CA GLY A 156 -0.08 -4.71 -1.10
C GLY A 156 -0.10 -3.34 -1.77
N PHE A 157 -0.01 -3.26 -3.10
CA PHE A 157 -0.03 -1.98 -3.80
C PHE A 157 -1.43 -1.42 -3.94
N ARG A 158 -1.73 -0.32 -3.22
CA ARG A 158 -3.10 0.20 -3.08
C ARG A 158 -3.11 1.71 -2.95
N ALA A 159 -4.19 2.35 -3.38
CA ALA A 159 -4.51 3.72 -2.97
C ALA A 159 -5.91 3.76 -2.38
N PHE A 160 -6.12 4.53 -1.32
CA PHE A 160 -7.43 4.63 -0.68
C PHE A 160 -7.61 5.94 0.07
N THR A 161 -8.87 6.28 0.34
CA THR A 161 -9.26 7.49 1.09
C THR A 161 -8.95 7.36 2.57
N ARG A 162 -8.91 8.50 3.27
CA ARG A 162 -8.87 8.53 4.74
C ARG A 162 -9.98 7.68 5.35
N ASP A 163 -11.18 7.73 4.79
CA ASP A 163 -12.36 7.06 5.35
C ASP A 163 -12.17 5.53 5.37
N VAL A 164 -11.64 4.97 4.28
CA VAL A 164 -11.24 3.55 4.23
C VAL A 164 -10.19 3.21 5.29
N ALA A 165 -9.24 4.12 5.55
CA ALA A 165 -8.22 3.92 6.57
C ALA A 165 -8.76 3.98 8.01
N SER A 166 -9.78 4.81 8.25
CA SER A 166 -10.35 5.02 9.60
C SER A 166 -11.48 4.06 9.95
N GLU A 167 -12.29 3.64 8.97
CA GLU A 167 -13.50 2.83 9.22
C GLU A 167 -13.26 1.33 9.12
N ILE A 168 -12.13 0.92 8.53
CA ILE A 168 -11.73 -0.48 8.45
C ILE A 168 -10.81 -0.81 9.61
N GLU A 169 -11.37 -1.48 10.60
CA GLU A 169 -10.58 -2.15 11.62
C GLU A 169 -9.96 -3.43 11.03
N TYR A 170 -8.69 -3.70 11.31
CA TYR A 170 -8.03 -4.95 10.91
C TYR A 170 -7.96 -5.86 12.14
N ILE A 171 -8.53 -7.06 12.08
CA ILE A 171 -8.58 -7.99 13.22
C ILE A 171 -7.52 -9.08 13.06
N ASN A 172 -7.21 -9.48 11.82
CA ASN A 172 -6.28 -10.57 11.57
C ASN A 172 -4.82 -10.12 11.57
N THR A 173 -3.92 -10.98 12.08
CA THR A 173 -2.47 -10.73 12.12
C THR A 173 -1.75 -11.09 10.81
N PHE A 174 -2.44 -11.71 9.85
CA PHE A 174 -1.82 -12.24 8.63
C PHE A 174 -2.33 -11.59 7.33
N THR A 175 -3.59 -11.17 7.26
CA THR A 175 -4.28 -10.86 5.99
C THR A 175 -5.04 -9.53 6.02
N TYR A 176 -4.32 -8.42 6.19
CA TYR A 176 -4.96 -7.10 6.04
C TYR A 176 -5.52 -6.89 4.63
N THR A 177 -4.93 -7.55 3.63
CA THR A 177 -5.22 -7.36 2.21
C THR A 177 -6.65 -7.78 1.84
N GLN A 178 -7.05 -9.00 2.21
CA GLN A 178 -8.42 -9.48 1.95
C GLN A 178 -9.43 -8.84 2.92
N GLU A 179 -9.04 -8.61 4.17
CA GLU A 179 -9.91 -8.00 5.17
C GLU A 179 -10.35 -6.60 4.74
N GLN A 180 -9.43 -5.78 4.21
CA GLN A 180 -9.75 -4.46 3.68
C GLN A 180 -10.79 -4.52 2.56
N ILE A 181 -10.62 -5.44 1.61
CA ILE A 181 -11.51 -5.57 0.45
C ILE A 181 -12.92 -5.98 0.89
N ILE A 182 -13.02 -7.00 1.74
CA ILE A 182 -14.32 -7.51 2.21
C ILE A 182 -15.05 -6.44 3.03
N LYS A 183 -14.35 -5.79 3.97
CA LYS A 183 -14.94 -4.75 4.82
C LYS A 183 -15.31 -3.51 4.01
N ALA A 184 -14.45 -3.09 3.09
CA ALA A 184 -14.73 -1.97 2.19
C ALA A 184 -16.01 -2.23 1.37
N ALA A 185 -16.12 -3.42 0.76
CA ALA A 185 -17.29 -3.79 -0.03
C ALA A 185 -18.56 -3.85 0.84
N LYS A 186 -18.47 -4.38 2.06
CA LYS A 186 -19.60 -4.47 3.01
C LYS A 186 -20.08 -3.09 3.48
N GLN A 187 -19.17 -2.14 3.64
CA GLN A 187 -19.47 -0.76 4.04
C GLN A 187 -19.92 0.12 2.86
N GLY A 188 -19.96 -0.40 1.64
CA GLY A 188 -20.46 0.31 0.46
C GLY A 188 -19.42 1.18 -0.25
N PHE A 189 -18.17 1.13 0.18
CA PHE A 189 -17.07 1.84 -0.49
C PHE A 189 -16.92 1.42 -1.95
N ARG A 190 -16.52 2.37 -2.78
CA ARG A 190 -16.23 2.16 -4.20
C ARG A 190 -14.82 1.58 -4.38
N ILE A 191 -14.78 0.28 -4.68
CA ILE A 191 -13.60 -0.47 -5.12
C ILE A 191 -13.58 -0.57 -6.64
#